data_AF-A0A8S0Y5J0-F1
#
_entry.id   AF-A0A8S0Y5J0-F1
#
_cell.length_a   1.000
_cell.length_b   1.000
_cell.length_c   1.000
_cell.angle_alpha   90.00
_cell.angle_beta   90.00
_cell.angle_gamma   90.00
#
_symmetry.space_group_name_H-M   'P 1'
#
loop_
_entity.id
_entity.type
_entity.pdbx_description
1 polymer ?
#
loop_
_entity_poly.entity_id
_entity_poly.type
_entity_poly.pdbx_seq_one_letter_code
_entity_poly.pdbx_strand_id
1 'polypeptide(L)'
;MISFGRLKVPVTHWGKSFWPEEKITKGDVVNYYLSMADYMLPYLKNRPQSLKRNPGGITDKGFFHKDAGGCACLCADHRSSFRIFR
;
A
#
# COMPACT_ATOMS: atom_id res chain seq x y z
N MET A 1 -3.30 15.04 -2.74
CA MET A 1 -1.90 14.69 -3.03
C MET A 1 -1.17 14.63 -1.70
N ILE A 2 -0.39 13.58 -1.42
CA ILE A 2 0.32 13.42 -0.14
C ILE A 2 1.82 13.57 -0.36
N SER A 3 2.50 14.33 0.49
CA SER A 3 3.94 14.59 0.41
C SER A 3 4.70 13.86 1.52
N PHE A 4 5.69 13.05 1.16
CA PHE A 4 6.61 12.38 2.06
C PHE A 4 8.03 12.89 1.80
N GLY A 5 8.41 13.97 2.50
CA GLY A 5 9.67 14.67 2.22
C GLY A 5 9.77 15.14 0.77
N ARG A 6 10.64 14.51 -0.02
CA ARG A 6 10.83 14.81 -1.45
C ARG A 6 9.88 14.07 -2.38
N LEU A 7 9.18 13.05 -1.88
CA LEU A 7 8.27 12.22 -2.67
C LEU A 7 6.86 12.81 -2.65
N LYS A 8 6.22 12.91 -3.82
CA LYS A 8 4.82 13.30 -3.97
C LYS A 8 4.03 12.13 -4.51
N VAL A 9 3.06 11.65 -3.73
CA VAL A 9 2.20 10.52 -4.09
C VAL A 9 0.79 11.04 -4.44
N PRO A 10 0.34 10.91 -5.69
CA PRO A 10 -1.04 11.22 -6.05
C PRO A 10 -1.96 10.14 -5.51
N VAL A 11 -2.90 10.55 -4.66
CA VAL A 11 -3.97 9.67 -4.18
C VAL A 11 -5.28 10.13 -4.81
N THR A 12 -5.91 9.22 -5.55
CA THR A 12 -7.21 9.43 -6.20
C THR A 12 -8.31 8.69 -5.44
N HIS A 13 -9.56 9.16 -5.58
CA HIS A 13 -10.78 8.54 -5.04
C HIS A 13 -10.80 8.38 -3.50
N TRP A 14 -10.70 9.49 -2.77
CA TRP A 14 -10.69 9.50 -1.29
C TRP A 14 -11.96 8.94 -0.67
N GLY A 15 -13.13 9.34 -1.17
CA GLY A 15 -14.43 8.90 -0.66
C GLY A 15 -14.87 7.51 -1.11
N LYS A 16 -13.99 6.71 -1.72
CA LYS A 16 -14.35 5.35 -2.13
C LYS A 16 -14.52 4.48 -0.89
N SER A 17 -15.72 3.93 -0.69
CA SER A 17 -15.98 2.98 0.42
C SER A 17 -15.27 1.66 0.16
N PHE A 18 -14.45 1.21 1.12
CA PHE A 18 -13.76 -0.08 1.06
C PHE A 18 -14.46 -1.11 1.96
N TRP A 19 -14.96 -0.68 3.11
CA TRP A 19 -15.82 -1.46 4.00
C TRP A 19 -17.18 -0.77 4.11
N PRO A 20 -18.19 -1.17 3.32
CA PRO A 20 -19.48 -0.51 3.30
C PRO A 20 -20.26 -0.66 4.61
N GLU A 21 -20.12 -1.79 5.30
CA GLU A 21 -20.80 -2.07 6.58
C GLU A 21 -20.29 -1.16 7.71
N GLU A 22 -18.97 -1.03 7.81
CA GLU A 22 -18.28 -0.19 8.81
C GLU A 22 -18.18 1.29 8.38
N LYS A 23 -18.68 1.63 7.18
CA LYS A 23 -18.57 2.96 6.55
C LYS A 23 -17.14 3.51 6.44
N ILE A 24 -16.15 2.62 6.29
CA ILE A 24 -14.73 3.01 6.18
C ILE A 24 -14.38 3.30 4.73
N THR A 25 -13.85 4.50 4.47
CA THR A 25 -13.41 4.94 3.15
C THR A 25 -11.92 4.70 2.92
N LYS A 26 -11.50 4.75 1.65
CA LYS A 26 -10.08 4.72 1.26
C LYS A 26 -9.27 5.81 1.96
N GLY A 27 -9.87 7.00 2.15
CA GLY A 27 -9.24 8.10 2.87
C GLY A 27 -8.91 7.74 4.32
N ASP A 28 -9.86 7.10 5.01
CA ASP A 28 -9.67 6.68 6.41
C ASP A 28 -8.55 5.65 6.56
N VAL A 29 -8.49 4.69 5.63
CA VAL A 29 -7.42 3.69 5.59
C VAL A 29 -6.06 4.34 5.38
N VAL A 30 -5.98 5.31 4.45
CA VAL A 30 -4.73 6.06 4.22
C VAL A 30 -4.33 6.84 5.46
N ASN A 31 -5.27 7.53 6.11
CA ASN A 31 -5.02 8.27 7.35
C ASN A 31 -4.55 7.36 8.49
N TYR A 32 -5.12 6.16 8.60
CA TYR A 32 -4.69 5.15 9.56
C TYR A 32 -3.25 4.69 9.32
N TYR A 33 -2.88 4.39 8.07
CA TYR A 33 -1.50 4.03 7.76
C TYR A 33 -0.52 5.18 8.00
N LEU A 34 -0.95 6.43 7.78
CA LEU A 34 -0.14 7.61 8.08
C LEU A 34 0.10 7.78 9.59
N SER A 35 -0.92 7.58 10.43
CA SER A 35 -0.77 7.70 11.89
C SER A 35 0.05 6.56 12.50
N MET A 36 0.00 5.37 11.90
CA MET A 36 0.73 4.18 12.37
C MET A 36 2.11 4.02 11.73
N ALA A 37 2.47 4.87 10.76
CA ALA A 37 3.68 4.72 9.96
C ALA A 37 4.94 4.63 10.82
N ASP A 38 5.11 5.51 11.80
CA ASP A 38 6.32 5.57 12.63
C ASP A 38 6.55 4.29 13.44
N TYR A 39 5.46 3.61 13.83
CA TYR A 39 5.52 2.35 14.56
C TYR A 39 5.69 1.15 13.65
N MET A 40 5.07 1.16 12.46
CA MET A 40 5.06 0.01 11.55
C MET A 40 6.32 -0.07 10.68
N LEU A 41 6.82 1.07 10.20
CA LEU A 41 7.92 1.14 9.22
C LEU A 41 9.23 0.49 9.68
N PRO A 42 9.67 0.61 10.95
CA PRO A 42 10.88 -0.06 11.42
C PRO A 42 10.86 -1.58 11.23
N TYR A 43 9.68 -2.20 11.36
CA TYR A 43 9.51 -3.65 11.23
C TYR A 43 9.39 -4.11 9.77
N LEU A 44 8.95 -3.23 8.87
CA LEU A 44 8.79 -3.54 7.45
C LEU A 44 10.08 -3.31 6.63
N LYS A 45 11.06 -2.62 7.20
CA LYS A 45 12.34 -2.36 6.53
C LYS A 45 13.05 -3.66 6.16
N ASN A 46 13.55 -3.74 4.93
CA ASN A 46 14.26 -4.90 4.37
C ASN A 46 13.46 -6.21 4.36
N ARG A 47 12.12 -6.14 4.41
CA ARG A 47 11.25 -7.31 4.29
C ARG A 47 10.51 -7.30 2.95
N PRO A 48 10.66 -8.34 2.11
CA PRO A 48 9.87 -8.45 0.89
C PRO A 48 8.39 -8.63 1.26
N GLN A 49 7.51 -7.78 0.70
CA GLN A 49 6.08 -7.80 0.98
C GLN A 49 5.28 -8.20 -0.26
N SER A 50 4.29 -9.07 -0.07
CA SER A 50 3.25 -9.33 -1.08
C SER A 50 2.03 -8.47 -0.77
N LEU A 51 1.54 -7.73 -1.75
CA LEU A 51 0.40 -6.83 -1.56
C LEU A 51 -0.91 -7.52 -1.97
N LYS A 52 -1.90 -7.56 -1.08
CA LYS A 52 -3.27 -7.90 -1.45
C LYS A 52 -3.99 -6.60 -1.84
N ARG A 53 -4.35 -6.48 -3.12
CA ARG A 53 -5.00 -5.29 -3.65
C ARG A 53 -6.47 -5.59 -3.93
N ASN A 54 -7.32 -4.71 -3.42
CA ASN A 54 -8.78 -4.79 -3.56
C ASN A 54 -9.30 -3.47 -4.17
N PRO A 55 -9.21 -3.28 -5.49
CA PRO A 55 -9.64 -2.04 -6.12
C PRO A 55 -11.13 -1.76 -5.89
N GLY A 56 -11.98 -2.79 -5.83
CA GLY A 56 -13.43 -2.70 -5.61
C GLY A 56 -13.86 -2.66 -4.14
N GLY A 57 -12.93 -2.71 -3.18
CA GLY A 57 -13.24 -2.88 -1.76
C GLY A 57 -13.17 -4.34 -1.30
N ILE A 58 -13.54 -4.59 -0.05
CA ILE A 58 -13.35 -5.90 0.60
C ILE A 58 -14.26 -7.00 0.03
N THR A 59 -15.42 -6.62 -0.49
CA THR A 59 -16.44 -7.53 -1.04
C THR A 59 -16.13 -8.03 -2.44
N ASP A 60 -15.28 -7.31 -3.17
CA ASP A 60 -14.92 -7.64 -4.55
C ASP A 60 -13.65 -8.51 -4.61
N LYS A 61 -13.46 -9.22 -5.72
CA LYS A 61 -12.29 -10.08 -5.93
C LYS A 61 -11.01 -9.24 -5.96
N GLY A 62 -10.23 -9.36 -4.89
CA GLY A 62 -8.87 -8.82 -4.84
C GLY A 62 -7.87 -9.72 -5.57
N PHE A 63 -6.68 -9.19 -5.83
CA PHE A 63 -5.55 -9.94 -6.38
C PHE A 63 -4.29 -9.72 -5.55
N PHE A 64 -3.41 -10.72 -5.55
CA PHE A 64 -2.09 -10.61 -4.92
C PHE A 64 -1.07 -10.10 -5.95
N HIS A 65 -0.34 -9.06 -5.55
CA HIS A 65 0.72 -8.46 -6.34
C HIS A 65 2.04 -8.70 -5.62
N LYS A 66 2.86 -9.59 -6.18
CA LYS A 66 4.15 -10.04 -5.62
C LYS A 66 5.34 -9.33 -6.26
N ASP A 67 5.25 -9.10 -7.56
CA ASP A 67 6.30 -8.45 -8.33
C ASP A 67 6.05 -6.96 -8.38
N ALA A 68 6.93 -6.19 -7.74
CA ALA A 68 7.01 -4.77 -8.03
C ALA A 68 7.49 -4.62 -9.49
N GLY A 69 6.73 -3.94 -10.34
CA GLY A 69 7.18 -3.60 -11.69
C GLY A 69 8.24 -2.49 -11.67
N GLY A 70 8.90 -2.22 -12.80
CA GLY A 70 9.95 -1.18 -12.90
C GLY A 70 9.51 0.27 -12.59
N CYS A 71 8.19 0.50 -12.44
CA CYS A 71 7.60 1.76 -11.98
C CYS A 71 7.24 1.72 -10.48
N ALA A 72 7.98 0.97 -9.67
CA ALA A 72 7.87 1.10 -8.22
C ALA A 72 8.63 2.35 -7.78
N CYS A 73 8.00 3.11 -6.90
CA CYS A 73 8.62 4.29 -6.30
C CYS A 73 9.93 3.90 -5.60
N LEU A 74 10.91 4.81 -5.60
CA LEU A 74 12.24 4.65 -4.97
C LEU A 74 12.23 4.16 -3.51
N CYS A 75 11.09 4.25 -2.80
CA CYS A 75 10.92 3.74 -1.44
C CYS A 75 10.71 2.22 -1.35
N ALA A 76 10.28 1.56 -2.42
CA ALA A 76 10.18 0.10 -2.49
C ALA A 76 11.51 -0.44 -3.01
N ASP A 77 12.49 -0.62 -2.11
CA ASP A 77 13.80 -1.15 -2.49
C ASP A 77 13.64 -2.56 -3.07
N HIS A 78 13.90 -2.68 -4.37
CA HIS A 78 13.81 -3.92 -5.14
C HIS A 78 14.90 -4.94 -4.79
N ARG A 79 15.94 -4.57 -4.04
CA ARG A 79 17.12 -5.43 -3.84
C ARG A 79 16.88 -6.71 -3.02
N SER A 80 15.75 -6.86 -2.31
CA SER A 80 15.54 -8.05 -1.45
C SER A 80 14.54 -9.11 -1.97
N SER A 81 13.81 -8.86 -3.07
CA SER A 81 12.65 -9.72 -3.41
C SER A 81 12.85 -10.77 -4.51
N PHE A 82 14.01 -10.84 -5.18
CA PHE A 82 14.18 -11.74 -6.34
C PHE A 82 15.20 -12.85 -6.06
N ARG A 83 14.87 -13.83 -5.20
CA ARG A 83 15.57 -15.16 -5.19
C ARG A 83 14.97 -16.27 -4.31
N ILE A 84 13.66 -16.29 -4.00
CA ILE A 84 13.09 -17.38 -3.17
C ILE A 84 12.14 -18.31 -3.95
N PHE A 85 11.79 -18.01 -5.20
CA PHE A 85 11.12 -18.99 -6.06
C PHE A 85 11.69 -18.90 -7.48
N ARG A 86 12.82 -19.58 -7.68
CA ARG A 86 13.23 -20.07 -8.98
C ARG A 86 13.73 -21.49 -8.82
#